data_AF-A0A352WNJ2-F1
#
_entry.id   AF-A0A352WNJ2-F1
#
_cell.length_a   1.000
_cell.length_b   1.000
_cell.length_c   1.000
_cell.angle_alpha   90.00
_cell.angle_beta   90.00
_cell.angle_gamma   90.00
#
_symmetry.space_group_name_H-M   'P 1'
#
loop_
_entity.id
_entity.type
_entity.pdbx_description
1 polymer ?
#
loop_
_entity_poly.entity_id
_entity_poly.type
_entity_poly.pdbx_seq_one_letter_code
_entity_poly.pdbx_strand_id
1 'polypeptide(L)' 'MNYLAHLVLSGGDSDLRLGNFMGDAVKGDPFKAYAASIANGIVLHRWIDSYADTAPEARAARA' A
#
# COMPACT_ATOMS: atom_id res chain seq x y z
N MET A 1 1.78 7.07 -6.84
CA MET A 1 2.08 5.63 -6.85
C MET A 1 3.54 5.32 -7.15
N ASN A 2 4.25 4.77 -6.17
CA ASN A 2 5.59 4.21 -6.34
C ASN A 2 5.54 2.68 -6.28
N TYR A 3 5.31 2.03 -7.43
CA TYR A 3 5.12 0.58 -7.50
C TYR A 3 6.24 -0.23 -6.85
N LEU A 4 7.49 0.21 -6.96
CA LEU A 4 8.62 -0.49 -6.35
C LEU A 4 8.49 -0.51 -4.82
N ALA A 5 8.15 0.62 -4.20
CA ALA A 5 7.96 0.71 -2.76
C ALA A 5 6.85 -0.24 -2.27
N HIS A 6 5.70 -0.26 -2.94
CA HIS A 6 4.60 -1.16 -2.58
C HIS A 6 4.99 -2.64 -2.71
N LEU A 7 5.72 -3.02 -3.76
CA LEU A 7 6.14 -4.42 -3.96
C LEU A 7 7.22 -4.86 -2.96
N VAL A 8 8.20 -4.00 -2.67
CA VAL A 8 9.32 -4.31 -1.78
C VAL A 8 8.89 -4.32 -0.32
N LEU A 9 8.10 -3.32 0.11
CA LEU A 9 7.63 -3.22 1.51
C LEU A 9 6.58 -4.27 1.87
N SER A 10 6.02 -4.97 0.88
CA SER A 10 5.14 -6.12 1.12
C SER A 10 5.90 -7.40 1.50
N GLY A 11 7.24 -7.39 1.50
CA GLY A 11 8.04 -8.56 1.89
C GLY A 11 7.77 -9.78 1.00
N GLY A 12 7.75 -10.98 1.58
CA GLY A 12 7.58 -12.24 0.84
C GLY A 12 6.15 -12.74 0.65
N ASP A 13 5.15 -12.07 1.20
CA ASP A 13 3.74 -12.50 1.14
C ASP A 13 3.11 -12.06 -0.20
N SER A 14 2.69 -13.03 -1.02
CA SER A 14 2.12 -12.79 -2.34
C SER A 14 0.76 -12.09 -2.28
N ASP A 15 -0.07 -12.41 -1.30
CA ASP A 15 -1.42 -11.87 -1.17
C ASP A 15 -1.37 -10.45 -0.63
N LEU A 16 -0.50 -10.20 0.35
CA LEU A 16 -0.22 -8.86 0.84
C LEU A 16 0.31 -7.99 -0.29
N ARG A 17 1.25 -8.53 -1.09
CA ARG A 17 1.84 -7.82 -2.24
C ARG A 17 0.80 -7.52 -3.32
N LEU A 18 -0.09 -8.47 -3.62
CA LEU A 18 -1.19 -8.27 -4.56
C LEU A 18 -2.12 -7.15 -4.08
N GLY A 19 -2.54 -7.20 -2.82
CA GLY A 19 -3.38 -6.15 -2.22
C GLY A 19 -2.71 -4.78 -2.26
N ASN A 20 -1.42 -4.72 -1.92
CA ASN A 20 -0.65 -3.47 -1.91
C ASN A 20 -0.45 -2.89 -3.32
N PHE A 21 -0.34 -3.76 -4.33
CA PHE A 21 -0.26 -3.36 -5.72
C PHE A 21 -1.57 -2.75 -6.24
N MET A 22 -2.73 -3.33 -5.88
CA MET A 22 -4.04 -2.92 -6.41
C MET A 22 -4.80 -1.88 -5.56
N GLY A 23 -4.19 -1.36 -4.49
CA GLY A 23 -4.88 -0.58 -3.47
C GLY A 23 -5.67 0.63 -3.98
N ASP A 24 -5.16 1.31 -5.02
CA ASP A 24 -5.79 2.46 -5.65
C ASP A 24 -7.15 2.15 -6.31
N ALA A 25 -7.26 0.94 -6.87
CA ALA A 25 -8.46 0.48 -7.55
C ALA A 25 -9.58 0.08 -6.57
N VAL A 26 -9.24 -0.15 -5.29
CA VAL A 26 -10.20 -0.59 -4.27
C VAL A 26 -10.67 0.58 -3.44
N LYS A 27 -11.95 0.94 -3.58
CA LYS A 27 -12.61 1.97 -2.79
C LYS A 27 -13.35 1.36 -1.59
N GLY A 28 -13.45 2.13 -0.51
CA GLY A 28 -14.14 1.70 0.70
C GLY A 28 -13.38 0.67 1.54
N ASP A 29 -14.12 -0.14 2.28
CA ASP A 29 -13.60 -1.15 3.20
C ASP A 29 -13.21 -2.45 2.45
N PRO A 30 -11.91 -2.77 2.33
CA PRO A 30 -11.47 -3.93 1.56
C PRO A 30 -11.81 -5.27 2.23
N PHE A 31 -12.04 -5.30 3.55
CA PHE A 31 -12.32 -6.55 4.27
C PHE A 31 -13.70 -7.14 3.93
N LYS A 32 -14.57 -6.37 3.26
CA LYS A 32 -15.88 -6.84 2.78
C LYS A 32 -15.81 -7.62 1.47
N ALA A 33 -14.74 -7.45 0.69
CA ALA A 33 -14.64 -7.97 -0.68
C ALA A 33 -13.44 -8.89 -0.90
N TYR A 34 -12.43 -8.84 -0.01
CA TYR A 34 -11.17 -9.57 -0.18
C TYR A 34 -10.84 -10.41 1.04
N ALA A 35 -10.07 -11.48 0.83
CA ALA A 35 -9.44 -12.24 1.91
C ALA A 35 -8.55 -11.33 2.76
N ALA A 36 -8.41 -11.65 4.06
CA ALA A 36 -7.74 -10.80 5.03
C ALA A 36 -6.33 -10.37 4.60
N SER A 37 -5.51 -11.26 4.04
CA SER A 37 -4.15 -10.94 3.57
C SER A 37 -4.14 -9.91 2.45
N ILE A 38 -5.04 -10.03 1.47
CA ILE A 38 -5.19 -9.07 0.37
C ILE A 38 -5.72 -7.73 0.91
N ALA A 39 -6.73 -7.78 1.80
CA ALA A 39 -7.29 -6.58 2.42
C ALA A 39 -6.23 -5.81 3.24
N ASN A 40 -5.39 -6.53 3.98
CA ASN A 40 -4.24 -5.97 4.68
C ASN A 40 -3.25 -5.30 3.71
N GLY A 41 -3.03 -5.89 2.53
CA GLY A 41 -2.20 -5.29 1.47
C GLY A 41 -2.78 -3.96 1.00
N ILE A 42 -4.10 -3.89 0.77
CA ILE A 42 -4.79 -2.66 0.37
C ILE A 42 -4.68 -1.57 1.47
N VAL A 43 -4.77 -1.96 2.74
CA VAL A 43 -4.54 -1.04 3.86
C VAL A 43 -3.09 -0.55 3.88
N LEU A 44 -2.13 -1.46 3.67
CA LEU A 44 -0.70 -1.13 3.62
C LEU A 44 -0.38 -0.13 2.50
N HIS A 45 -0.99 -0.29 1.32
CA HIS A 45 -0.88 0.67 0.23
C HIS A 45 -1.26 2.09 0.66
N ARG A 46 -2.45 2.22 1.26
CA ARG A 46 -2.98 3.51 1.73
C ARG A 46 -2.07 4.14 2.78
N TRP A 47 -1.50 3.32 3.65
CA TRP A 47 -0.54 3.78 4.66
C TRP A 47 0.77 4.28 4.02
N ILE A 48 1.34 3.53 3.06
CA ILE A 48 2.57 3.91 2.36
C ILE A 48 2.39 5.26 1.65
N ASP A 49 1.30 5.43 0.90
CA ASP A 49 1.02 6.67 0.19
C ASP A 49 0.82 7.85 1.15
N SER A 50 0.02 7.65 2.21
CA SER A 50 -0.18 8.68 3.24
C SER A 50 1.13 9.08 3.92
N TYR A 51 2.00 8.11 4.23
CA TYR A 51 3.31 8.39 4.81
C TYR A 51 4.20 9.16 3.82
N ALA A 52 4.30 8.69 2.57
CA ALA A 52 5.14 9.31 1.56
C ALA A 52 4.74 10.77 1.26
N ASP A 53 3.45 11.11 1.41
CA ASP A 53 2.95 12.47 1.16
C ASP A 53 3.07 13.41 2.35
N THR A 54 3.10 12.88 3.58
CA THR A 54 3.06 13.71 4.80
C THR A 54 4.38 13.75 5.56
N ALA A 55 5.19 12.70 5.49
CA ALA A 55 6.42 12.57 6.26
C ALA A 55 7.43 13.68 5.89
N PRO A 56 8.00 14.42 6.86
CA PRO A 56 9.01 15.44 6.61
C PRO A 56 10.21 14.92 5.81
N GLU A 57 10.66 13.69 6.08
CA GLU A 57 11.78 13.04 5.41
C GLU A 57 11.46 12.74 3.94
N ALA A 58 10.25 12.24 3.67
CA ALA A 58 9.79 11.96 2.31
C ALA A 58 9.64 13.26 1.50
N ARG A 59 9.19 14.35 2.14
CA ARG A 59 9.14 15.68 1.52
C ARG A 59 10.53 16.24 1.24
N ALA A 60 11.47 16.08 2.16
CA ALA A 60 12.86 16.51 1.98
C ALA A 60 13.55 15.75 0.84
N ALA A 61 13.26 14.45 0.68
CA ALA A 61 13.81 13.62 -0.41
C ALA A 61 13.24 13.93 -1.81
N ARG A 62 12.14 14.71 -1.88
CA ARG A 62 11.51 15.13 -3.15
C ARG A 62 12.02 16.50 -3.65
N ALA A 63 12.77 17.25 -2.84
CA ALA A 63 13.30 18.59 -3.14
C ALA A 63 14.66 18.53 -3.85
#